data_AF-A0A9D6ID31-F1
#
_entry.id   AF-A0A9D6ID31-F1
#
_cell.length_a   1.000
_cell.length_b   1.000
_cell.length_c   1.000
_cell.angle_alpha   90.00
_cell.angle_beta   90.00
_cell.angle_gamma   90.00
#
_symmetry.space_group_name_H-M   'P 1'
#
loop_
_entity.id
_entity.type
_entity.pdbx_description
1 polymer ?
#
loop_
_entity_poly.entity_id
_entity_poly.type
_entity_poly.pdbx_seq_one_letter_code
_entity_poly.pdbx_strand_id
1 'polypeptide(L)'
;MNRFRSFWVIIFFVLLSSFSFPSLAQASTSYITLVHPLRSQEQISNQKNLDEFLEMVQQEQIASTWLLQYENLLDLPIVYKLKTLPTNQEVGLFMEVSEKFATDALVPYLVGDGDYYRADKVLLSGYSIEDRKRLIDRAFFVFRKVFGKNPTAVGAWYIDAFSLAYMQEKYSVKAALVVSDQFKTDGYGIWGQPWGTPFTPKFLNSLLPSGVEESDSNNIVITQWAARDPVHGYGSEVFDSTYSVQANDYRGHHNLSSSYFFHLARSYLDSENFIHQLTIGLEVGQEGTTYLPELKKQIAIIKGGMFTNTPKFVTMSEFAAFYNVAKGNTTKNFLITGEDFQDGKMRAWWFSTAVYRIGILKDDHRVYIRDLRQYTDRPFPDLLRGDRKFPLSRIIPACIDELNSGNRFMLSENVKDVTVKRDGEKVFLSFYEELGDTVTVELGTNYIKMNNRRISLIPRPSLKNSVVRFLYKVYIQAKLRNPEQFQAGLRFTTLHDQTIFGVMAEPETLVGFSTRFPFLGVFHFPFQVLARFKTLPSVSPTAFVLSKFINWPDPCTIQI
;
A
#
# COMPACT_ATOMS: atom_id res chain seq x y z
N MET A 1 12.90 34.61 -62.03
CA MET A 1 13.31 33.49 -61.14
C MET A 1 12.83 33.58 -59.69
N ASN A 2 12.37 34.72 -59.15
CA ASN A 2 11.96 34.82 -57.73
C ASN A 2 10.50 34.49 -57.41
N ARG A 3 9.57 34.44 -58.38
CA ARG A 3 8.16 34.11 -58.11
C ARG A 3 7.84 32.60 -58.07
N PHE A 4 8.71 31.76 -58.64
CA PHE A 4 8.53 30.30 -58.60
C PHE A 4 9.06 29.65 -57.31
N ARG A 5 10.01 30.29 -56.59
CA ARG A 5 10.52 29.77 -55.31
C ARG A 5 9.55 29.99 -54.15
N SER A 6 8.82 31.11 -54.11
CA SER A 6 7.87 31.39 -53.03
C SER A 6 6.62 30.50 -53.07
N PHE A 7 6.20 30.03 -54.24
CA PHE A 7 5.02 29.16 -54.37
C PHE A 7 5.28 27.75 -53.80
N TRP A 8 6.49 27.22 -53.99
CA TRP A 8 6.89 25.93 -53.43
C TRP A 8 7.10 25.97 -51.91
N VAL A 9 7.58 27.10 -51.35
CA VAL A 9 7.74 27.24 -49.88
C VAL A 9 6.39 27.31 -49.16
N ILE A 10 5.38 27.94 -49.76
CA ILE A 10 4.02 28.00 -49.20
C ILE A 10 3.32 26.64 -49.30
N ILE A 11 3.45 25.93 -50.43
CA ILE A 11 2.92 24.57 -50.57
C ILE A 11 3.59 23.59 -49.61
N PHE A 12 4.90 23.72 -49.37
CA PHE A 12 5.63 22.89 -48.40
C PHE A 12 5.17 23.15 -46.96
N PHE A 13 4.91 24.41 -46.57
CA PHE A 13 4.39 24.73 -45.23
C PHE A 13 2.92 24.33 -45.05
N VAL A 14 2.08 24.43 -46.08
CA VAL A 14 0.68 24.00 -46.04
C VAL A 14 0.57 22.46 -46.03
N LEU A 15 1.47 21.74 -46.71
CA LEU A 15 1.56 20.28 -46.62
C LEU A 15 2.05 19.82 -45.24
N LEU A 16 3.00 20.53 -44.61
CA LEU A 16 3.43 20.20 -43.24
C LEU A 16 2.38 20.51 -42.16
N SER A 17 1.51 21.51 -42.37
CA SER A 17 0.40 21.80 -41.43
C SER A 17 -0.82 20.91 -41.63
N SER A 18 -0.86 20.10 -42.69
CA SER A 18 -1.96 19.18 -43.00
C SER A 18 -1.68 17.73 -42.58
N PHE A 19 -0.46 17.43 -42.13
CA PHE A 19 -0.17 16.19 -41.41
C PHE A 19 -0.52 16.40 -39.93
N SER A 20 -1.81 16.28 -39.63
CA SER A 20 -2.22 15.82 -38.31
C SER A 20 -1.61 14.43 -38.14
N PHE A 21 -0.43 14.33 -37.53
CA PHE A 21 0.01 13.04 -37.01
C PHE A 21 -1.13 12.58 -36.11
N PRO A 22 -1.78 11.43 -36.37
CA PRO A 22 -2.60 10.84 -35.32
C PRO A 22 -1.66 10.76 -34.13
N SER A 23 -2.04 11.40 -33.02
CA SER A 23 -1.38 11.10 -31.76
C SER A 23 -1.49 9.59 -31.65
N LEU A 24 -0.36 8.88 -31.81
CA LEU A 24 -0.30 7.48 -31.45
C LEU A 24 -0.69 7.48 -29.98
N ALA A 25 -1.97 7.19 -29.70
CA ALA A 25 -2.43 6.89 -28.37
C ALA A 25 -1.55 5.73 -27.95
N GLN A 26 -0.57 6.01 -27.08
CA GLN A 26 0.31 4.99 -26.59
C GLN A 26 -0.59 3.98 -25.90
N ALA A 27 -0.76 2.80 -26.51
CA ALA A 27 -1.60 1.75 -25.97
C ALA A 27 -1.13 1.49 -24.53
N SER A 28 -2.04 1.73 -23.59
CA SER A 28 -1.81 1.50 -22.16
C SER A 28 -1.40 0.05 -21.96
N THR A 29 -0.21 -0.18 -21.39
CA THR A 29 0.28 -1.55 -21.19
C THR A 29 -0.31 -2.13 -19.90
N SER A 30 -0.74 -3.38 -19.96
CA SER A 30 -1.28 -4.12 -18.81
C SER A 30 -0.21 -5.00 -18.17
N TYR A 31 -0.12 -4.95 -16.85
CA TYR A 31 0.88 -5.68 -16.05
C TYR A 31 0.22 -6.51 -14.95
N ILE A 32 0.84 -7.66 -14.66
CA ILE A 32 0.51 -8.50 -13.51
C ILE A 32 1.75 -8.57 -12.62
N THR A 33 1.58 -8.28 -11.34
CA THR A 33 2.61 -8.57 -10.33
C THR A 33 2.18 -9.79 -9.54
N LEU A 34 2.78 -10.94 -9.83
CA LEU A 34 2.57 -12.17 -9.07
C LEU A 34 3.47 -12.12 -7.82
N VAL A 35 2.86 -12.11 -6.63
CA VAL A 35 3.60 -11.96 -5.36
C VAL A 35 3.29 -13.11 -4.41
N HIS A 36 4.33 -13.61 -3.76
CA HIS A 36 4.29 -14.73 -2.81
C HIS A 36 4.92 -14.32 -1.49
N PRO A 37 4.12 -13.82 -0.51
CA PRO A 37 4.60 -13.69 0.86
C PRO A 37 4.96 -15.08 1.41
N LEU A 38 6.17 -15.23 1.92
CA LEU A 38 6.71 -16.45 2.50
C LEU A 38 6.93 -16.19 3.99
N ARG A 39 6.03 -16.73 4.82
CA ARG A 39 6.12 -16.70 6.29
C ARG A 39 7.10 -17.77 6.81
N SER A 40 7.48 -17.75 8.09
CA SER A 40 8.48 -18.67 8.65
C SER A 40 8.02 -20.12 8.66
N GLN A 41 8.93 -21.10 8.77
CA GLN A 41 8.56 -22.53 8.83
C GLN A 41 7.66 -22.89 10.03
N GLU A 42 7.70 -22.15 11.13
CA GLU A 42 6.76 -22.35 12.24
C GLU A 42 5.30 -22.07 11.81
N GLN A 43 5.12 -21.23 10.78
CA GLN A 43 3.83 -20.87 10.19
C GLN A 43 3.56 -21.63 8.88
N ILE A 44 4.60 -22.08 8.18
CA ILE A 44 4.52 -22.94 7.00
C ILE A 44 4.78 -24.37 7.45
N SER A 45 3.71 -25.09 7.74
CA SER A 45 3.72 -26.48 8.26
C SER A 45 4.56 -27.49 7.46
N ASN A 46 5.04 -27.17 6.24
CA ASN A 46 5.84 -28.07 5.41
C ASN A 46 6.64 -27.34 4.30
N GLN A 47 7.95 -27.66 4.13
CA GLN A 47 8.78 -27.18 3.00
C GLN A 47 8.24 -27.58 1.63
N LYS A 48 7.48 -28.68 1.54
CA LYS A 48 6.78 -29.12 0.32
C LYS A 48 5.91 -28.02 -0.29
N ASN A 49 5.32 -27.15 0.55
CA ASN A 49 4.49 -26.06 0.08
C ASN A 49 5.27 -25.07 -0.80
N LEU A 50 6.53 -24.78 -0.46
CA LEU A 50 7.36 -23.90 -1.29
C LEU A 50 7.68 -24.54 -2.64
N ASP A 51 7.98 -25.85 -2.66
CA ASP A 51 8.36 -26.57 -3.88
C ASP A 51 7.22 -26.55 -4.92
N GLU A 52 5.98 -26.77 -4.51
CA GLU A 52 4.82 -26.74 -5.42
C GLU A 52 4.62 -25.36 -6.08
N PHE A 53 4.89 -24.28 -5.34
CA PHE A 53 4.85 -22.91 -5.86
C PHE A 53 6.00 -22.64 -6.83
N LEU A 54 7.23 -23.06 -6.47
CA LEU A 54 8.40 -22.92 -7.34
C LEU A 54 8.22 -23.68 -8.66
N GLU A 55 7.71 -24.91 -8.61
CA GLU A 55 7.41 -25.72 -9.79
C GLU A 55 6.37 -25.05 -10.69
N MET A 56 5.30 -24.49 -10.11
CA MET A 56 4.28 -23.76 -10.87
C MET A 56 4.89 -22.58 -11.63
N VAL A 57 5.66 -21.73 -10.94
CA VAL A 57 6.24 -20.54 -11.58
C VAL A 57 7.26 -20.92 -12.66
N GLN A 58 8.04 -21.98 -12.44
CA GLN A 58 8.99 -22.50 -13.42
C GLN A 58 8.29 -23.05 -14.67
N GLN A 59 7.21 -23.82 -14.50
CA GLN A 59 6.40 -24.37 -15.59
C GLN A 59 5.75 -23.24 -16.42
N GLU A 60 5.25 -22.22 -15.74
CA GLU A 60 4.58 -21.09 -16.38
C GLU A 60 5.56 -20.08 -16.99
N GLN A 61 6.85 -20.12 -16.65
CA GLN A 61 7.88 -19.19 -17.13
C GLN A 61 7.52 -17.71 -16.91
N ILE A 62 6.83 -17.40 -15.81
CA ILE A 62 6.37 -16.05 -15.47
C ILE A 62 7.27 -15.38 -14.44
N ALA A 63 7.36 -14.05 -14.51
CA ALA A 63 8.06 -13.26 -13.50
C ALA A 63 7.22 -13.19 -12.21
N SER A 64 7.88 -13.37 -11.06
CA SER A 64 7.23 -13.38 -9.75
C SER A 64 8.11 -12.75 -8.68
N THR A 65 7.49 -12.27 -7.61
CA THR A 65 8.18 -11.69 -6.45
C THR A 65 7.93 -12.51 -5.19
N TRP A 66 8.99 -12.95 -4.53
CA TRP A 66 8.95 -13.71 -3.28
C TRP A 66 9.30 -12.76 -2.14
N LEU A 67 8.36 -12.49 -1.22
CA LEU A 67 8.59 -11.60 -0.07
C LEU A 67 8.86 -12.44 1.17
N LEU A 68 10.08 -12.42 1.68
CA LEU A 68 10.50 -13.32 2.75
C LEU A 68 10.32 -12.66 4.11
N GLN A 69 9.61 -13.32 5.02
CA GLN A 69 9.72 -13.02 6.44
C GLN A 69 11.16 -13.26 6.91
N TYR A 70 11.60 -12.50 7.91
CA TYR A 70 13.00 -12.42 8.35
C TYR A 70 13.65 -13.79 8.61
N GLU A 71 12.95 -14.74 9.23
CA GLU A 71 13.47 -16.05 9.58
C GLU A 71 13.85 -16.88 8.35
N ASN A 72 13.18 -16.69 7.22
CA ASN A 72 13.51 -17.39 5.98
C ASN A 72 14.88 -16.98 5.43
N LEU A 73 15.45 -15.85 5.87
CA LEU A 73 16.84 -15.48 5.56
C LEU A 73 17.87 -16.33 6.33
N LEU A 74 17.43 -16.98 7.40
CA LEU A 74 18.28 -17.77 8.29
C LEU A 74 18.14 -19.28 8.02
N ASP A 75 17.18 -19.66 7.17
CA ASP A 75 16.90 -21.03 6.78
C ASP A 75 17.72 -21.42 5.54
N LEU A 76 18.79 -22.21 5.74
CA LEU A 76 19.71 -22.59 4.66
C LEU A 76 19.03 -23.32 3.50
N PRO A 77 18.15 -24.33 3.71
CA PRO A 77 17.38 -24.94 2.63
C PRO A 77 16.57 -23.96 1.79
N ILE A 78 15.80 -23.05 2.42
CA ILE A 78 15.00 -22.04 1.71
C ILE A 78 15.91 -21.08 0.94
N VAL A 79 16.95 -20.57 1.59
CA VAL A 79 17.94 -19.67 0.97
C VAL A 79 18.59 -20.31 -0.26
N TYR A 80 18.96 -21.58 -0.19
CA TYR A 80 19.57 -22.29 -1.31
C TYR A 80 18.62 -22.33 -2.50
N LYS A 81 17.36 -22.75 -2.29
CA LYS A 81 16.33 -22.79 -3.35
C LYS A 81 16.13 -21.42 -4.00
N LEU A 82 15.98 -20.37 -3.19
CA LEU A 82 15.72 -19.01 -3.68
C LEU A 82 16.93 -18.40 -4.41
N LYS A 83 18.16 -18.75 -4.04
CA LYS A 83 19.37 -18.31 -4.77
C LYS A 83 19.52 -18.94 -6.14
N THR A 84 18.96 -20.14 -6.33
CA THR A 84 19.01 -20.87 -7.61
C THR A 84 17.91 -20.49 -8.58
N LEU A 85 17.02 -19.56 -8.20
CA LEU A 85 15.92 -19.14 -9.07
C LEU A 85 16.42 -18.40 -10.33
N PRO A 86 15.69 -18.51 -11.45
CA PRO A 86 15.97 -17.73 -12.65
C PRO A 86 15.92 -16.22 -12.40
N THR A 87 16.54 -15.44 -13.28
CA THR A 87 16.68 -13.98 -13.14
C THR A 87 15.37 -13.20 -13.18
N ASN A 88 14.29 -13.79 -13.69
CA ASN A 88 12.94 -13.20 -13.68
C ASN A 88 12.21 -13.38 -12.34
N GLN A 89 12.85 -13.99 -11.34
CA GLN A 89 12.32 -14.13 -9.97
C GLN A 89 12.95 -13.05 -9.08
N GLU A 90 12.12 -12.16 -8.54
CA GLU A 90 12.54 -11.18 -7.55
C GLU A 90 12.42 -11.76 -6.15
N VAL A 91 13.43 -11.51 -5.32
CA VAL A 91 13.45 -11.87 -3.90
C VAL A 91 13.47 -10.56 -3.09
N GLY A 92 12.50 -10.38 -2.21
CA GLY A 92 12.30 -9.20 -1.37
C GLY A 92 12.04 -9.56 0.09
N LEU A 93 11.61 -8.58 0.89
CA LEU A 93 11.33 -8.77 2.33
C LEU A 93 9.85 -8.59 2.65
N PHE A 94 9.29 -9.50 3.44
CA PHE A 94 8.00 -9.34 4.10
C PHE A 94 8.23 -8.84 5.52
N MET A 95 7.94 -7.55 5.75
CA MET A 95 8.28 -6.76 6.93
C MET A 95 7.28 -6.96 8.08
N GLU A 96 6.92 -8.22 8.34
CA GLU A 96 6.20 -8.62 9.55
C GLU A 96 7.19 -8.94 10.67
N VAL A 97 7.01 -8.29 11.82
CA VAL A 97 7.90 -8.44 12.97
C VAL A 97 7.51 -9.66 13.79
N SER A 98 8.45 -10.61 13.89
CA SER A 98 8.37 -11.76 14.77
C SER A 98 9.26 -11.58 16.00
N GLU A 99 9.11 -12.47 16.98
CA GLU A 99 9.99 -12.47 18.17
C GLU A 99 11.46 -12.67 17.79
N LYS A 100 11.74 -13.58 16.85
CA LYS A 100 13.09 -13.83 16.39
C LYS A 100 13.68 -12.61 15.67
N PHE A 101 12.90 -11.98 14.79
CA PHE A 101 13.34 -10.76 14.11
C PHE A 101 13.62 -9.63 15.10
N ALA A 102 12.71 -9.38 16.04
CA ALA A 102 12.88 -8.37 17.06
C ALA A 102 14.10 -8.65 17.95
N THR A 103 14.33 -9.92 18.34
CA THR A 103 15.50 -10.33 19.12
C THR A 103 16.80 -10.06 18.39
N ASP A 104 16.92 -10.51 17.14
CA ASP A 104 18.13 -10.29 16.34
C ASP A 104 18.38 -8.79 16.03
N ALA A 105 17.34 -7.97 16.05
CA ALA A 105 17.41 -6.51 15.89
C ALA A 105 17.62 -5.77 17.23
N LEU A 106 17.67 -6.47 18.35
CA LEU A 106 17.74 -5.90 19.69
C LEU A 106 16.59 -4.92 19.96
N VAL A 107 15.39 -5.32 19.58
CA VAL A 107 14.12 -4.61 19.78
C VAL A 107 13.21 -5.40 20.71
N PRO A 108 12.67 -4.78 21.79
CA PRO A 108 11.73 -5.45 22.67
C PRO A 108 10.51 -5.95 21.89
N TYR A 109 10.26 -7.26 21.94
CA TYR A 109 9.05 -7.86 21.38
C TYR A 109 7.97 -7.91 22.46
N LEU A 110 6.73 -7.53 22.10
CA LEU A 110 5.61 -7.41 23.04
C LEU A 110 4.99 -8.79 23.39
N VAL A 111 5.77 -9.67 24.01
CA VAL A 111 5.30 -10.99 24.47
C VAL A 111 4.50 -10.85 25.76
N GLY A 112 3.32 -11.49 25.80
CA GLY A 112 2.44 -11.53 26.97
C GLY A 112 1.26 -10.56 26.93
N ASP A 113 1.19 -9.66 25.95
CA ASP A 113 0.03 -8.77 25.74
C ASP A 113 -0.75 -9.22 24.49
N GLY A 114 -1.54 -10.29 24.61
CA GLY A 114 -2.37 -10.84 23.52
C GLY A 114 -1.60 -11.54 22.39
N ASP A 115 -2.27 -11.79 21.28
CA ASP A 115 -1.76 -12.66 20.21
C ASP A 115 -0.64 -12.02 19.36
N TYR A 116 0.13 -12.87 18.67
CA TYR A 116 1.28 -12.45 17.86
C TYR A 116 0.88 -11.68 16.59
N TYR A 117 -0.31 -11.95 16.05
CA TYR A 117 -0.82 -11.32 14.82
C TYR A 117 -1.37 -9.90 15.03
N ARG A 118 -1.41 -9.41 16.28
CA ARG A 118 -1.88 -8.06 16.57
C ARG A 118 -1.02 -7.00 15.85
N ALA A 119 -1.68 -6.00 15.28
CA ALA A 119 -1.07 -4.93 14.50
C ALA A 119 0.05 -4.16 15.24
N ASP A 120 -0.05 -3.98 16.56
CA ASP A 120 0.97 -3.32 17.39
C ASP A 120 2.25 -4.14 17.60
N LYS A 121 2.25 -5.40 17.17
CA LYS A 121 3.36 -6.35 17.26
C LYS A 121 3.91 -6.74 15.91
N VAL A 122 3.04 -7.07 14.96
CA VAL A 122 3.44 -7.61 13.67
C VAL A 122 3.86 -6.50 12.70
N LEU A 123 3.36 -5.27 12.86
CA LEU A 123 3.68 -4.15 11.96
C LEU A 123 4.74 -3.23 12.55
N LEU A 124 5.62 -2.71 11.69
CA LEU A 124 6.64 -1.72 12.06
C LEU A 124 6.04 -0.51 12.78
N SER A 125 4.84 -0.08 12.39
CA SER A 125 4.13 1.06 13.00
C SER A 125 3.90 0.91 14.50
N GLY A 126 3.88 -0.31 15.02
CA GLY A 126 3.78 -0.58 16.46
C GLY A 126 5.00 -0.12 17.25
N TYR A 127 6.18 -0.10 16.63
CA TYR A 127 7.45 0.14 17.30
C TYR A 127 7.86 1.61 17.30
N SER A 128 8.78 1.98 18.20
CA SER A 128 9.39 3.32 18.21
C SER A 128 10.18 3.57 16.92
N ILE A 129 10.47 4.83 16.61
CA ILE A 129 11.23 5.19 15.39
C ILE A 129 12.61 4.53 15.40
N GLU A 130 13.27 4.52 16.55
CA GLU A 130 14.57 3.89 16.76
C GLU A 130 14.51 2.37 16.58
N ASP A 131 13.47 1.73 17.13
CA ASP A 131 13.23 0.30 16.96
C ASP A 131 12.97 -0.07 15.49
N ARG A 132 12.14 0.72 14.78
CA ARG A 132 11.88 0.52 13.34
C ARG A 132 13.16 0.56 12.52
N LYS A 133 14.03 1.55 12.79
CA LYS A 133 15.34 1.65 12.14
C LYS A 133 16.19 0.40 12.39
N ARG A 134 16.26 -0.08 13.64
CA ARG A 134 17.02 -1.29 13.99
C ARG A 134 16.48 -2.54 13.29
N LEU A 135 15.16 -2.71 13.28
CA LEU A 135 14.48 -3.80 12.57
C LEU A 135 14.83 -3.76 11.08
N ILE A 136 14.59 -2.62 10.41
CA ILE A 136 14.90 -2.45 8.99
C ILE A 136 16.39 -2.69 8.72
N ASP A 137 17.27 -2.07 9.49
CA ASP A 137 18.72 -2.20 9.30
C ASP A 137 19.18 -3.65 9.43
N ARG A 138 18.65 -4.37 10.43
CA ARG A 138 18.96 -5.77 10.66
C ARG A 138 18.49 -6.65 9.50
N ALA A 139 17.23 -6.50 9.07
CA ALA A 139 16.70 -7.29 7.97
C ALA A 139 17.48 -7.06 6.68
N PHE A 140 17.79 -5.81 6.34
CA PHE A 140 18.54 -5.47 5.13
C PHE A 140 20.01 -5.90 5.21
N PHE A 141 20.63 -5.84 6.38
CA PHE A 141 21.98 -6.36 6.59
C PHE A 141 22.05 -7.87 6.36
N VAL A 142 21.13 -8.63 6.98
CA VAL A 142 21.07 -10.10 6.82
C VAL A 142 20.74 -10.44 5.38
N PHE A 143 19.76 -9.79 4.77
CA PHE A 143 19.41 -9.99 3.37
C PHE A 143 20.62 -9.77 2.46
N ARG A 144 21.39 -8.68 2.65
CA ARG A 144 22.60 -8.42 1.86
C ARG A 144 23.68 -9.47 2.09
N LYS A 145 23.86 -9.95 3.32
CA LYS A 145 24.78 -11.08 3.60
C LYS A 145 24.37 -12.35 2.88
N VAL A 146 23.08 -12.61 2.77
CA VAL A 146 22.55 -13.78 2.10
C VAL A 146 22.65 -13.63 0.58
N PHE A 147 22.09 -12.59 -0.01
CA PHE A 147 21.90 -12.45 -1.46
C PHE A 147 22.94 -11.55 -2.17
N GLY A 148 23.86 -10.93 -1.43
CA GLY A 148 24.90 -10.05 -1.97
C GLY A 148 24.41 -8.66 -2.42
N LYS A 149 23.10 -8.39 -2.34
CA LYS A 149 22.46 -7.12 -2.72
C LYS A 149 21.36 -6.76 -1.71
N ASN A 150 20.93 -5.49 -1.68
CA ASN A 150 19.72 -5.11 -0.93
C ASN A 150 18.47 -5.61 -1.65
N PRO A 151 17.36 -5.84 -0.93
CA PRO A 151 16.06 -6.05 -1.55
C PRO A 151 15.57 -4.74 -2.18
N THR A 152 14.95 -4.84 -3.34
CA THR A 152 14.33 -3.70 -4.06
C THR A 152 12.82 -3.63 -3.88
N ALA A 153 12.20 -4.75 -3.51
CA ALA A 153 10.80 -4.87 -3.13
C ALA A 153 10.65 -5.29 -1.67
N VAL A 154 9.67 -4.69 -1.00
CA VAL A 154 9.24 -5.06 0.36
C VAL A 154 7.73 -5.23 0.40
N GLY A 155 7.18 -5.82 1.44
CA GLY A 155 5.74 -5.79 1.70
C GLY A 155 5.39 -6.06 3.14
N ALA A 156 4.21 -5.64 3.56
CA ALA A 156 3.56 -5.99 4.82
C ALA A 156 2.11 -5.53 4.69
N TRP A 157 1.20 -5.96 5.55
CA TRP A 157 -0.18 -5.50 5.44
C TRP A 157 -0.32 -3.99 5.56
N TYR A 158 0.51 -3.36 6.40
CA TYR A 158 0.65 -1.91 6.43
C TYR A 158 2.10 -1.51 6.70
N ILE A 159 2.60 -0.52 5.95
CA ILE A 159 3.90 0.09 6.16
C ILE A 159 3.68 1.59 6.36
N ASP A 160 4.16 2.12 7.48
CA ASP A 160 4.04 3.54 7.80
C ASP A 160 4.97 4.41 6.94
N ALA A 161 4.64 5.69 6.84
CA ALA A 161 5.36 6.63 5.98
C ALA A 161 6.84 6.83 6.39
N PHE A 162 7.17 6.76 7.68
CA PHE A 162 8.56 6.83 8.14
C PHE A 162 9.36 5.62 7.64
N SER A 163 8.82 4.42 7.84
CA SER A 163 9.49 3.17 7.44
C SER A 163 9.72 3.11 5.92
N LEU A 164 8.73 3.50 5.12
CA LEU A 164 8.87 3.61 3.66
C LEU A 164 9.99 4.59 3.27
N ALA A 165 9.97 5.81 3.82
CA ALA A 165 10.99 6.82 3.53
C ALA A 165 12.40 6.33 3.92
N TYR A 166 12.53 5.74 5.11
CA TYR A 166 13.81 5.23 5.60
C TYR A 166 14.37 4.11 4.71
N MET A 167 13.52 3.16 4.29
CA MET A 167 13.90 2.09 3.37
C MET A 167 14.29 2.61 1.98
N GLN A 168 13.59 3.62 1.46
CA GLN A 168 13.97 4.22 0.19
C GLN A 168 15.29 4.99 0.28
N GLU A 169 15.42 5.89 1.25
CA GLU A 169 16.58 6.79 1.33
C GLU A 169 17.88 6.03 1.64
N LYS A 170 17.83 5.03 2.54
CA LYS A 170 19.02 4.29 2.97
C LYS A 170 19.33 3.07 2.09
N TYR A 171 18.31 2.42 1.55
CA TYR A 171 18.47 1.12 0.88
C TYR A 171 17.98 1.10 -0.57
N SER A 172 17.41 2.20 -1.07
CA SER A 172 16.91 2.34 -2.44
C SER A 172 15.81 1.33 -2.81
N VAL A 173 14.94 1.01 -1.85
CA VAL A 173 13.70 0.27 -2.12
C VAL A 173 12.87 1.01 -3.16
N LYS A 174 12.30 0.27 -4.10
CA LYS A 174 11.55 0.78 -5.26
C LYS A 174 10.06 0.46 -5.19
N ALA A 175 9.71 -0.67 -4.60
CA ALA A 175 8.34 -1.17 -4.58
C ALA A 175 7.93 -1.63 -3.19
N ALA A 176 6.66 -1.42 -2.83
CA ALA A 176 6.06 -1.90 -1.60
C ALA A 176 4.70 -2.55 -1.88
N LEU A 177 4.43 -3.70 -1.26
CA LEU A 177 3.12 -4.32 -1.22
C LEU A 177 2.44 -3.96 0.10
N VAL A 178 1.20 -3.46 0.05
CA VAL A 178 0.34 -3.19 1.22
C VAL A 178 -1.07 -3.72 0.99
N VAL A 179 -1.92 -3.82 2.02
CA VAL A 179 -3.31 -4.21 1.78
C VAL A 179 -4.08 -3.18 0.97
N SER A 180 -5.07 -3.64 0.20
CA SER A 180 -6.11 -2.77 -0.36
C SER A 180 -6.97 -2.15 0.74
N ASP A 181 -7.84 -1.20 0.38
CA ASP A 181 -8.86 -0.67 1.29
C ASP A 181 -9.60 -1.83 2.02
N GLN A 182 -9.59 -1.74 3.35
CA GLN A 182 -10.34 -2.60 4.25
C GLN A 182 -10.77 -1.79 5.46
N PHE A 183 -12.07 -1.76 5.74
CA PHE A 183 -12.58 -0.97 6.86
C PHE A 183 -12.20 -1.58 8.20
N LYS A 184 -12.42 -2.89 8.36
CA LYS A 184 -12.04 -3.70 9.52
C LYS A 184 -11.80 -5.16 9.11
N THR A 185 -10.53 -5.53 8.94
CA THR A 185 -10.12 -6.91 8.66
C THR A 185 -8.84 -7.22 9.45
N ASP A 186 -8.71 -8.43 10.01
CA ASP A 186 -7.52 -8.92 10.74
C ASP A 186 -7.01 -8.03 11.89
N GLY A 187 -7.90 -7.22 12.49
CA GLY A 187 -7.55 -6.32 13.59
C GLY A 187 -6.91 -5.00 13.16
N TYR A 188 -7.00 -4.64 11.88
CA TYR A 188 -6.59 -3.34 11.36
C TYR A 188 -7.53 -2.79 10.28
N GLY A 189 -7.77 -1.47 10.34
CA GLY A 189 -8.56 -0.73 9.36
C GLY A 189 -7.69 0.23 8.56
N ILE A 190 -7.53 -0.03 7.26
CA ILE A 190 -6.79 0.80 6.30
C ILE A 190 -7.80 1.31 5.27
N TRP A 191 -8.18 2.59 5.39
CA TRP A 191 -9.36 3.11 4.68
C TRP A 191 -9.08 4.50 4.13
N GLY A 192 -9.35 4.69 2.84
CA GLY A 192 -9.21 6.00 2.20
C GLY A 192 -8.15 6.11 1.11
N GLN A 193 -7.36 5.06 0.85
CA GLN A 193 -6.31 5.11 -0.18
C GLN A 193 -6.91 5.06 -1.61
N PRO A 194 -6.12 5.27 -2.68
CA PRO A 194 -6.63 5.11 -4.04
C PRO A 194 -7.22 3.71 -4.22
N TRP A 195 -8.42 3.62 -4.79
CA TRP A 195 -9.12 2.33 -4.86
C TRP A 195 -8.42 1.36 -5.81
N GLY A 196 -7.74 0.34 -5.26
CA GLY A 196 -7.15 -0.78 -6.00
C GLY A 196 -6.14 -0.39 -7.09
N THR A 197 -5.53 0.78 -7.01
CA THR A 197 -4.63 1.31 -8.06
C THR A 197 -3.23 1.58 -7.50
N PRO A 198 -2.17 1.44 -8.33
CA PRO A 198 -0.82 1.71 -7.89
C PRO A 198 -0.57 3.21 -7.72
N PHE A 199 0.17 3.56 -6.68
CA PHE A 199 0.52 4.96 -6.41
C PHE A 199 1.88 5.08 -5.72
N THR A 200 2.51 6.24 -5.90
CA THR A 200 3.63 6.65 -5.05
C THR A 200 3.08 7.42 -3.85
N PRO A 201 3.38 7.05 -2.60
CA PRO A 201 2.76 7.69 -1.44
C PRO A 201 3.41 9.04 -1.13
N LYS A 202 2.68 9.87 -0.38
CA LYS A 202 3.21 11.10 0.20
C LYS A 202 4.19 10.80 1.32
N PHE A 203 5.20 11.67 1.46
CA PHE A 203 6.23 11.54 2.51
C PHE A 203 5.68 11.53 3.94
N LEU A 204 4.53 12.19 4.18
CA LEU A 204 3.92 12.31 5.51
C LEU A 204 2.84 11.26 5.81
N ASN A 205 2.35 10.55 4.80
CA ASN A 205 1.25 9.60 4.95
C ASN A 205 1.29 8.55 3.83
N SER A 206 1.44 7.29 4.22
CA SER A 206 1.61 6.16 3.29
C SER A 206 0.34 5.80 2.51
N LEU A 207 -0.84 6.28 2.92
CA LEU A 207 -2.10 6.01 2.23
C LEU A 207 -2.48 7.10 1.22
N LEU A 208 -1.75 8.22 1.19
CA LEU A 208 -2.06 9.34 0.32
C LEU A 208 -1.18 9.29 -0.93
N PRO A 209 -1.75 9.37 -2.15
CA PRO A 209 -0.96 9.47 -3.37
C PRO A 209 -0.23 10.82 -3.45
N SER A 210 1.02 10.78 -3.91
CA SER A 210 1.83 11.97 -4.17
C SER A 210 1.47 12.58 -5.52
N GLY A 211 1.55 13.91 -5.59
CA GLY A 211 1.41 14.66 -6.83
C GLY A 211 2.62 14.53 -7.75
N VAL A 212 2.81 15.58 -8.56
CA VAL A 212 3.94 15.71 -9.49
C VAL A 212 5.19 16.23 -8.81
N GLU A 213 5.05 16.95 -7.69
CA GLU A 213 6.21 17.45 -6.95
C GLU A 213 7.00 16.29 -6.35
N GLU A 214 8.23 16.09 -6.82
CA GLU A 214 9.16 15.07 -6.34
C GLU A 214 9.34 15.16 -4.81
N SER A 215 9.35 16.39 -4.29
CA SER A 215 9.49 16.67 -2.87
C SER A 215 8.35 16.13 -2.00
N ASP A 216 7.20 15.79 -2.59
CA ASP A 216 6.05 15.24 -1.90
C ASP A 216 6.06 13.71 -1.84
N SER A 217 6.96 13.02 -2.56
CA SER A 217 7.00 11.56 -2.65
C SER A 217 8.21 10.94 -1.95
N ASN A 218 8.09 9.67 -1.57
CA ASN A 218 9.24 8.83 -1.25
C ASN A 218 9.68 7.95 -2.44
N ASN A 219 9.11 8.14 -3.64
CA ASN A 219 9.44 7.42 -4.88
C ASN A 219 9.35 5.88 -4.81
N ILE A 220 8.71 5.33 -3.77
CA ILE A 220 8.32 3.91 -3.74
C ILE A 220 6.97 3.76 -4.44
N VAL A 221 6.85 2.80 -5.35
CA VAL A 221 5.55 2.44 -5.94
C VAL A 221 4.86 1.42 -5.04
N ILE A 222 3.69 1.79 -4.53
CA ILE A 222 2.80 0.91 -3.78
C ILE A 222 1.92 0.13 -4.76
N THR A 223 1.88 -1.19 -4.63
CA THR A 223 0.85 -2.07 -5.17
C THR A 223 0.01 -2.64 -4.03
N GLN A 224 -1.27 -2.92 -4.30
CA GLN A 224 -2.24 -3.29 -3.26
C GLN A 224 -2.59 -4.78 -3.31
N TRP A 225 -2.72 -5.40 -2.14
CA TRP A 225 -3.07 -6.80 -1.90
C TRP A 225 -4.42 -6.91 -1.17
N ALA A 226 -5.45 -7.54 -1.69
CA ALA A 226 -5.70 -7.87 -3.08
C ALA A 226 -6.72 -6.86 -3.65
N ALA A 227 -6.68 -6.60 -4.94
CA ALA A 227 -7.63 -5.70 -5.59
C ALA A 227 -9.07 -6.16 -5.32
N ARG A 228 -9.94 -5.22 -4.90
CA ARG A 228 -11.29 -5.50 -4.39
C ARG A 228 -12.36 -5.31 -5.47
N ASP A 229 -13.51 -5.96 -5.31
CA ASP A 229 -14.68 -5.72 -6.16
C ASP A 229 -15.17 -4.28 -5.99
N PRO A 230 -15.28 -3.47 -7.06
CA PRO A 230 -15.74 -2.09 -6.97
C PRO A 230 -17.14 -1.89 -6.36
N VAL A 231 -18.01 -2.90 -6.45
CA VAL A 231 -19.39 -2.88 -5.95
C VAL A 231 -19.42 -3.45 -4.53
N HIS A 232 -18.99 -4.70 -4.37
CA HIS A 232 -19.15 -5.48 -3.13
C HIS A 232 -17.99 -5.34 -2.15
N GLY A 233 -16.81 -4.97 -2.63
CA GLY A 233 -15.61 -4.82 -1.81
C GLY A 233 -15.63 -3.61 -0.87
N TYR A 234 -16.55 -2.66 -1.09
CA TYR A 234 -16.74 -1.50 -0.21
C TYR A 234 -17.77 -1.85 0.88
N GLY A 235 -17.28 -2.36 2.00
CA GLY A 235 -18.10 -2.70 3.16
C GLY A 235 -17.33 -2.71 4.47
N SER A 236 -18.06 -2.91 5.58
CA SER A 236 -17.52 -2.72 6.94
C SER A 236 -16.91 -3.97 7.55
N GLU A 237 -17.19 -5.14 6.97
CA GLU A 237 -16.85 -6.45 7.53
C GLU A 237 -15.80 -7.19 6.70
N VAL A 238 -15.23 -8.23 7.31
CA VAL A 238 -14.29 -9.14 6.63
C VAL A 238 -14.91 -9.72 5.35
N PHE A 239 -16.19 -10.10 5.41
CA PHE A 239 -16.94 -10.66 4.30
C PHE A 239 -16.93 -9.75 3.06
N ASP A 240 -17.07 -8.45 3.25
CA ASP A 240 -17.04 -7.48 2.16
C ASP A 240 -15.64 -7.38 1.57
N SER A 241 -14.62 -7.29 2.45
CA SER A 241 -13.23 -7.20 2.01
C SER A 241 -12.76 -8.45 1.24
N THR A 242 -13.37 -9.61 1.43
CA THR A 242 -13.05 -10.83 0.67
C THR A 242 -13.74 -10.93 -0.69
N TYR A 243 -14.51 -9.92 -1.12
CA TYR A 243 -14.78 -9.75 -2.55
C TYR A 243 -13.53 -9.20 -3.23
N SER A 244 -12.58 -10.08 -3.55
CA SER A 244 -11.27 -9.72 -4.08
C SER A 244 -10.76 -10.72 -5.13
N VAL A 245 -9.63 -10.39 -5.76
CA VAL A 245 -8.95 -11.29 -6.71
C VAL A 245 -8.16 -12.43 -6.04
N GLN A 246 -8.01 -12.42 -4.71
CA GLN A 246 -7.26 -13.46 -4.00
C GLN A 246 -8.01 -14.79 -4.06
N ALA A 247 -7.34 -15.89 -4.42
CA ALA A 247 -8.03 -17.15 -4.66
C ALA A 247 -8.72 -17.72 -3.41
N ASN A 248 -8.12 -17.59 -2.21
CA ASN A 248 -8.76 -18.02 -0.96
C ASN A 248 -9.94 -17.12 -0.55
N ASP A 249 -9.93 -15.84 -0.94
CA ASP A 249 -11.01 -14.89 -0.64
C ASP A 249 -12.33 -15.30 -1.34
N TYR A 250 -12.40 -15.22 -2.67
CA TYR A 250 -13.66 -15.46 -3.39
C TYR A 250 -14.06 -16.93 -3.45
N ARG A 251 -13.11 -17.87 -3.36
CA ARG A 251 -13.43 -19.30 -3.27
C ARG A 251 -13.88 -19.68 -1.86
N GLY A 252 -13.14 -19.22 -0.85
CA GLY A 252 -13.34 -19.64 0.54
C GLY A 252 -14.52 -18.96 1.21
N HIS A 253 -14.73 -17.66 0.97
CA HIS A 253 -15.78 -16.88 1.63
C HIS A 253 -17.08 -16.78 0.82
N HIS A 254 -16.98 -16.83 -0.52
CA HIS A 254 -18.10 -16.53 -1.42
C HIS A 254 -18.52 -17.71 -2.30
N ASN A 255 -17.75 -18.82 -2.30
CA ASN A 255 -17.96 -19.98 -3.18
C ASN A 255 -18.10 -19.60 -4.67
N LEU A 256 -17.41 -18.55 -5.09
CA LEU A 256 -17.37 -18.10 -6.48
C LEU A 256 -16.35 -18.92 -7.28
N SER A 257 -16.29 -18.76 -8.60
CA SER A 257 -15.40 -19.54 -9.48
C SER A 257 -14.39 -18.66 -10.21
N SER A 258 -13.50 -19.25 -11.01
CA SER A 258 -12.54 -18.48 -11.82
C SER A 258 -13.22 -17.51 -12.82
N SER A 259 -14.51 -17.70 -13.13
CA SER A 259 -15.29 -16.73 -13.90
C SER A 259 -15.47 -15.39 -13.16
N TYR A 260 -15.61 -15.43 -11.84
CA TYR A 260 -15.64 -14.23 -11.01
C TYR A 260 -14.27 -13.53 -11.01
N PHE A 261 -13.18 -14.30 -10.90
CA PHE A 261 -11.83 -13.73 -11.06
C PHE A 261 -11.67 -13.02 -12.40
N PHE A 262 -12.10 -13.65 -13.50
CA PHE A 262 -12.02 -13.02 -14.82
C PHE A 262 -12.83 -11.73 -14.87
N HIS A 263 -14.08 -11.76 -14.40
CA HIS A 263 -14.95 -10.57 -14.30
C HIS A 263 -14.28 -9.43 -13.53
N LEU A 264 -13.76 -9.73 -12.34
CA LEU A 264 -13.12 -8.73 -11.49
C LEU A 264 -11.80 -8.21 -12.11
N ALA A 265 -10.97 -9.08 -12.67
CA ALA A 265 -9.71 -8.70 -13.29
C ALA A 265 -9.90 -7.71 -14.45
N ARG A 266 -11.01 -7.80 -15.20
CA ARG A 266 -11.32 -6.85 -16.28
C ARG A 266 -11.53 -5.43 -15.77
N SER A 267 -12.10 -5.26 -14.57
CA SER A 267 -12.28 -3.94 -13.94
C SER A 267 -10.95 -3.18 -13.80
N TYR A 268 -9.84 -3.92 -13.67
CA TYR A 268 -8.50 -3.37 -13.52
C TYR A 268 -7.70 -3.35 -14.83
N LEU A 269 -7.83 -4.38 -15.66
CA LEU A 269 -6.96 -4.60 -16.83
C LEU A 269 -7.54 -4.08 -18.16
N ASP A 270 -8.85 -3.86 -18.24
CA ASP A 270 -9.55 -3.32 -19.42
C ASP A 270 -10.00 -1.86 -19.23
N SER A 271 -9.65 -1.24 -18.11
CA SER A 271 -9.96 0.16 -17.85
C SER A 271 -9.24 1.10 -18.84
N GLU A 272 -9.75 2.32 -19.08
CA GLU A 272 -9.07 3.30 -19.94
C GLU A 272 -8.03 4.10 -19.14
N ASN A 273 -7.05 3.44 -18.50
CA ASN A 273 -6.03 4.10 -17.68
C ASN A 273 -4.69 4.19 -18.41
N PHE A 274 -3.81 5.09 -17.97
CA PHE A 274 -2.48 5.27 -18.59
C PHE A 274 -1.56 4.05 -18.39
N ILE A 275 -1.84 3.23 -17.38
CA ILE A 275 -1.16 1.97 -17.07
C ILE A 275 -2.14 1.07 -16.32
N HIS A 276 -2.09 -0.25 -16.54
CA HIS A 276 -2.88 -1.22 -15.78
C HIS A 276 -1.96 -2.12 -14.96
N GLN A 277 -2.36 -2.38 -13.73
CA GLN A 277 -1.67 -3.30 -12.86
C GLN A 277 -2.67 -4.07 -12.01
N LEU A 278 -2.45 -5.37 -11.90
CA LEU A 278 -3.17 -6.22 -10.96
C LEU A 278 -2.18 -7.08 -10.18
N THR A 279 -2.32 -7.06 -8.86
CA THR A 279 -1.58 -7.97 -7.97
C THR A 279 -2.39 -9.24 -7.82
N ILE A 280 -1.76 -10.38 -8.07
CA ILE A 280 -2.29 -11.70 -7.72
C ILE A 280 -1.24 -12.48 -6.95
N GLY A 281 -1.66 -13.58 -6.32
CA GLY A 281 -0.77 -14.51 -5.65
C GLY A 281 -1.43 -15.14 -4.45
N LEU A 282 -0.64 -15.91 -3.71
CA LEU A 282 -1.03 -16.55 -2.46
C LEU A 282 0.16 -16.51 -1.50
N GLU A 283 -0.14 -16.35 -0.21
CA GLU A 283 0.82 -16.63 0.86
C GLU A 283 1.29 -18.08 0.73
N VAL A 284 2.60 -18.30 0.78
CA VAL A 284 3.16 -19.65 0.75
C VAL A 284 2.95 -20.25 2.15
N GLY A 285 2.17 -21.32 2.21
CA GLY A 285 1.66 -21.88 3.45
C GLY A 285 0.61 -22.96 3.15
N GLN A 286 0.08 -23.63 4.18
CA GLN A 286 -0.90 -24.69 3.99
C GLN A 286 -2.17 -24.22 3.28
N GLU A 287 -2.68 -23.04 3.66
CA GLU A 287 -3.84 -22.42 3.01
C GLU A 287 -3.51 -22.08 1.56
N GLY A 288 -2.39 -21.43 1.29
CA GLY A 288 -1.96 -21.11 -0.07
C GLY A 288 -1.85 -22.33 -0.97
N THR A 289 -1.29 -23.44 -0.47
CA THR A 289 -1.20 -24.70 -1.22
C THR A 289 -2.59 -25.24 -1.58
N THR A 290 -3.59 -25.08 -0.71
CA THR A 290 -4.97 -25.53 -0.96
C THR A 290 -5.59 -24.79 -2.16
N TYR A 291 -5.26 -23.50 -2.33
CA TYR A 291 -5.78 -22.68 -3.43
C TYR A 291 -4.84 -22.56 -4.64
N LEU A 292 -3.67 -23.22 -4.61
CA LEU A 292 -2.72 -23.22 -5.72
C LEU A 292 -3.33 -23.70 -7.06
N PRO A 293 -4.23 -24.70 -7.11
CA PRO A 293 -4.91 -25.06 -8.37
C PRO A 293 -5.77 -23.93 -8.94
N GLU A 294 -6.36 -23.09 -8.09
CA GLU A 294 -7.12 -21.93 -8.53
C GLU A 294 -6.20 -20.82 -9.05
N LEU A 295 -5.07 -20.56 -8.38
CA LEU A 295 -4.07 -19.61 -8.88
C LEU A 295 -3.54 -20.01 -10.27
N LYS A 296 -3.32 -21.31 -10.53
CA LYS A 296 -2.96 -21.82 -11.86
C LYS A 296 -4.03 -21.47 -12.91
N LYS A 297 -5.33 -21.56 -12.56
CA LYS A 297 -6.42 -21.13 -13.46
C LYS A 297 -6.43 -19.62 -13.68
N GLN A 298 -6.15 -18.81 -12.65
CA GLN A 298 -6.02 -17.36 -12.79
C GLN A 298 -4.91 -17.01 -13.80
N ILE A 299 -3.75 -17.64 -13.68
CA ILE A 299 -2.62 -17.47 -14.62
C ILE A 299 -3.02 -17.88 -16.05
N ALA A 300 -3.71 -19.02 -16.20
CA ALA A 300 -4.20 -19.47 -17.50
C ALA A 300 -5.21 -18.48 -18.12
N ILE A 301 -6.12 -17.91 -17.33
CA ILE A 301 -7.07 -16.88 -17.77
C ILE A 301 -6.34 -15.63 -18.27
N ILE A 302 -5.33 -15.16 -17.52
CA ILE A 302 -4.50 -14.01 -17.90
C ILE A 302 -3.78 -14.27 -19.23
N LYS A 303 -3.15 -15.44 -19.37
CA LYS A 303 -2.43 -15.83 -20.58
C LYS A 303 -3.34 -16.08 -21.77
N GLY A 304 -4.59 -16.47 -21.53
CA GLY A 304 -5.58 -16.79 -22.56
C GLY A 304 -5.94 -15.61 -23.48
N GLY A 305 -5.52 -14.39 -23.14
CA GLY A 305 -5.61 -13.24 -24.05
C GLY A 305 -7.01 -12.67 -24.24
N MET A 306 -7.91 -12.91 -23.27
CA MET A 306 -9.29 -12.39 -23.30
C MET A 306 -9.41 -10.93 -22.83
N PHE A 307 -8.29 -10.29 -22.48
CA PHE A 307 -8.22 -8.88 -22.09
C PHE A 307 -7.90 -8.01 -23.30
N THR A 308 -8.28 -6.73 -23.23
CA THR A 308 -8.06 -5.74 -24.30
C THR A 308 -6.59 -5.64 -24.70
N ASN A 309 -5.69 -5.70 -23.72
CA ASN A 309 -4.25 -5.79 -23.91
C ASN A 309 -3.74 -7.08 -23.25
N THR A 310 -2.84 -7.81 -23.91
CA THR A 310 -2.20 -8.98 -23.31
C THR A 310 -1.38 -8.58 -22.07
N PRO A 311 -1.75 -8.99 -20.85
CA PRO A 311 -1.04 -8.57 -19.65
C PRO A 311 0.34 -9.23 -19.56
N LYS A 312 1.34 -8.47 -19.12
CA LYS A 312 2.71 -8.96 -18.91
C LYS A 312 2.96 -9.23 -17.43
N PHE A 313 3.42 -10.43 -17.12
CA PHE A 313 3.93 -10.75 -15.79
C PHE A 313 5.26 -10.06 -15.56
N VAL A 314 5.37 -9.29 -14.48
CA VAL A 314 6.56 -8.52 -14.09
C VAL A 314 6.76 -8.64 -12.59
N THR A 315 8.01 -8.50 -12.15
CA THR A 315 8.33 -8.36 -10.73
C THR A 315 7.83 -7.01 -10.19
N MET A 316 7.72 -6.87 -8.87
CA MET A 316 7.28 -5.62 -8.25
C MET A 316 8.21 -4.45 -8.61
N SER A 317 9.53 -4.68 -8.59
CA SER A 317 10.51 -3.64 -8.93
C SER A 317 10.52 -3.27 -10.41
N GLU A 318 10.28 -4.22 -11.32
CA GLU A 318 10.10 -3.93 -12.75
C GLU A 318 8.85 -3.10 -12.98
N PHE A 319 7.73 -3.47 -12.36
CA PHE A 319 6.51 -2.68 -12.42
C PHE A 319 6.72 -1.26 -11.89
N ALA A 320 7.41 -1.09 -10.77
CA ALA A 320 7.73 0.23 -10.23
C ALA A 320 8.51 1.10 -11.24
N ALA A 321 9.45 0.51 -11.99
CA ALA A 321 10.16 1.21 -13.05
C ALA A 321 9.21 1.63 -14.19
N PHE A 322 8.35 0.72 -14.68
CA PHE A 322 7.37 1.03 -15.72
C PHE A 322 6.37 2.10 -15.29
N TYR A 323 5.88 2.02 -14.05
CA TYR A 323 4.96 3.00 -13.48
C TYR A 323 5.57 4.39 -13.44
N ASN A 324 6.81 4.52 -12.95
CA ASN A 324 7.48 5.82 -12.87
C ASN A 324 7.74 6.44 -14.25
N VAL A 325 8.05 5.62 -15.26
CA VAL A 325 8.15 6.08 -16.66
C VAL A 325 6.78 6.53 -17.19
N ALA A 326 5.73 5.74 -16.97
CA ALA A 326 4.39 6.01 -17.51
C ALA A 326 3.71 7.21 -16.83
N LYS A 327 3.94 7.42 -15.53
CA LYS A 327 3.41 8.57 -14.78
C LYS A 327 4.01 9.88 -15.29
N GLY A 328 5.32 9.88 -15.57
CA GLY A 328 6.07 11.06 -15.99
C GLY A 328 5.89 12.25 -15.02
N ASN A 329 5.93 13.47 -15.56
CA ASN A 329 5.80 14.72 -14.79
C ASN A 329 4.40 15.33 -14.87
N THR A 330 3.35 14.51 -15.00
CA THR A 330 1.96 14.98 -15.10
C THR A 330 1.08 14.38 -14.01
N THR A 331 0.06 15.11 -13.57
CA THR A 331 -0.95 14.53 -12.68
C THR A 331 -1.75 13.51 -13.45
N LYS A 332 -1.61 12.24 -13.06
CA LYS A 332 -2.39 11.13 -13.59
C LYS A 332 -3.60 10.83 -12.71
N ASN A 333 -4.61 10.23 -13.31
CA ASN A 333 -5.78 9.71 -12.61
C ASN A 333 -6.13 8.30 -13.06
N PHE A 334 -6.80 7.58 -12.17
CA PHE A 334 -7.32 6.25 -12.43
C PHE A 334 -8.85 6.26 -12.36
N LEU A 335 -9.48 5.51 -13.27
CA LEU A 335 -10.87 5.13 -13.21
C LEU A 335 -10.95 3.60 -13.16
N ILE A 336 -11.55 3.06 -12.10
CA ILE A 336 -11.90 1.64 -11.98
C ILE A 336 -13.42 1.54 -12.04
N THR A 337 -13.92 0.67 -12.91
CA THR A 337 -15.36 0.45 -13.08
C THR A 337 -15.67 -1.00 -12.79
N GLY A 338 -16.73 -1.26 -12.02
CA GLY A 338 -17.21 -2.61 -11.77
C GLY A 338 -18.71 -2.71 -11.96
N GLU A 339 -19.17 -3.92 -12.23
CA GLU A 339 -20.57 -4.29 -12.36
C GLU A 339 -20.82 -5.52 -11.48
N ASP A 340 -22.03 -5.63 -10.94
CA ASP A 340 -22.43 -6.79 -10.15
C ASP A 340 -22.25 -8.09 -10.95
N PHE A 341 -21.55 -9.06 -10.35
CA PHE A 341 -21.25 -10.33 -11.01
C PHE A 341 -22.47 -11.23 -11.24
N GLN A 342 -23.50 -11.13 -10.40
CA GLN A 342 -24.65 -12.04 -10.42
C GLN A 342 -25.75 -11.56 -11.37
N ASP A 343 -26.16 -10.30 -11.26
CA ASP A 343 -27.31 -9.77 -11.99
C ASP A 343 -27.05 -8.47 -12.77
N GLY A 344 -25.87 -7.87 -12.60
CA GLY A 344 -25.47 -6.64 -13.30
C GLY A 344 -26.25 -5.38 -12.94
N LYS A 345 -27.10 -5.42 -11.90
CA LYS A 345 -27.94 -4.26 -11.55
C LYS A 345 -27.16 -3.13 -10.89
N MET A 346 -26.14 -3.49 -10.12
CA MET A 346 -25.25 -2.51 -9.51
C MET A 346 -24.04 -2.24 -10.39
N ARG A 347 -23.64 -0.97 -10.47
CA ARG A 347 -22.40 -0.54 -11.12
C ARG A 347 -21.69 0.50 -10.27
N ALA A 348 -20.38 0.38 -10.17
CA ALA A 348 -19.56 1.29 -9.39
C ALA A 348 -18.47 1.95 -10.25
N TRP A 349 -18.20 3.22 -9.97
CA TRP A 349 -17.11 3.99 -10.57
C TRP A 349 -16.25 4.58 -9.46
N TRP A 350 -14.98 4.19 -9.45
CA TRP A 350 -13.97 4.70 -8.54
C TRP A 350 -12.97 5.54 -9.31
N PHE A 351 -12.96 6.84 -9.03
CA PHE A 351 -12.02 7.78 -9.63
C PHE A 351 -11.04 8.28 -8.58
N SER A 352 -9.75 8.08 -8.85
CA SER A 352 -8.67 8.42 -7.92
C SER A 352 -7.63 9.33 -8.58
N THR A 353 -7.23 10.38 -7.85
CA THR A 353 -6.18 11.34 -8.25
C THR A 353 -5.19 11.54 -7.10
N ALA A 354 -4.14 12.34 -7.32
CA ALA A 354 -3.27 12.80 -6.23
C ALA A 354 -3.96 13.74 -5.22
N VAL A 355 -5.15 14.25 -5.53
CA VAL A 355 -5.84 15.31 -4.77
C VAL A 355 -7.10 14.81 -4.07
N TYR A 356 -7.78 13.81 -4.63
CA TYR A 356 -9.01 13.25 -4.07
C TYR A 356 -9.31 11.88 -4.65
N ARG A 357 -10.17 11.13 -3.97
CA ARG A 357 -10.90 9.98 -4.54
C ARG A 357 -12.42 10.20 -4.44
N ILE A 358 -13.15 9.57 -5.34
CA ILE A 358 -14.61 9.53 -5.33
C ILE A 358 -15.09 8.13 -5.75
N GLY A 359 -16.02 7.57 -4.99
CA GLY A 359 -16.75 6.35 -5.29
C GLY A 359 -18.21 6.67 -5.57
N ILE A 360 -18.68 6.34 -6.77
CA ILE A 360 -20.08 6.50 -7.21
C ILE A 360 -20.67 5.11 -7.40
N LEU A 361 -21.86 4.88 -6.85
CA LEU A 361 -22.62 3.66 -7.04
C LEU A 361 -23.93 3.96 -7.74
N LYS A 362 -24.21 3.21 -8.81
CA LYS A 362 -25.56 2.98 -9.31
C LYS A 362 -26.08 1.72 -8.62
N ASP A 363 -27.14 1.88 -7.84
CA ASP A 363 -27.90 0.80 -7.23
C ASP A 363 -29.31 0.85 -7.80
N ASP A 364 -29.60 -0.08 -8.71
CA ASP A 364 -30.81 -0.12 -9.50
C ASP A 364 -31.04 1.20 -10.25
N HIS A 365 -32.12 1.93 -9.99
CA HIS A 365 -32.42 3.20 -10.64
C HIS A 365 -31.79 4.44 -9.95
N ARG A 366 -31.04 4.25 -8.86
CA ARG A 366 -30.48 5.37 -8.07
C ARG A 366 -28.98 5.45 -8.25
N VAL A 367 -28.46 6.67 -8.37
CA VAL A 367 -27.03 6.93 -8.45
C VAL A 367 -26.62 7.91 -7.36
N TYR A 368 -25.63 7.55 -6.57
CA TYR A 368 -25.13 8.38 -5.49
C TYR A 368 -23.63 8.26 -5.29
N ILE A 369 -23.02 9.31 -4.75
CA ILE A 369 -21.67 9.28 -4.22
C ILE A 369 -21.72 8.57 -2.86
N ARG A 370 -20.98 7.46 -2.74
CA ARG A 370 -20.85 6.66 -1.50
C ARG A 370 -19.55 6.95 -0.73
N ASP A 371 -18.54 7.46 -1.43
CA ASP A 371 -17.26 7.88 -0.85
C ASP A 371 -16.74 9.13 -1.58
N LEU A 372 -16.30 10.14 -0.84
CA LEU A 372 -15.62 11.31 -1.37
C LEU A 372 -14.60 11.80 -0.34
N ARG A 373 -13.31 11.76 -0.70
CA ARG A 373 -12.22 12.20 0.18
C ARG A 373 -11.29 13.14 -0.54
N GLN A 374 -10.99 14.26 0.11
CA GLN A 374 -9.90 15.14 -0.30
C GLN A 374 -8.61 14.73 0.41
N TYR A 375 -7.54 14.52 -0.37
CA TYR A 375 -6.23 14.17 0.13
C TYR A 375 -5.49 15.39 0.65
N THR A 376 -5.67 15.63 1.95
CA THR A 376 -4.94 16.63 2.71
C THR A 376 -3.73 16.02 3.39
N ASP A 377 -2.67 16.80 3.56
CA ASP A 377 -1.41 16.38 4.19
C ASP A 377 -1.54 16.14 5.69
N ARG A 378 -2.24 15.07 6.04
CA ARG A 378 -2.52 14.66 7.40
C ARG A 378 -1.59 13.50 7.76
N PRO A 379 -0.60 13.69 8.64
CA PRO A 379 0.21 12.58 9.12
C PRO A 379 -0.60 11.68 10.07
N PHE A 380 -0.25 10.39 10.10
CA PHE A 380 -0.72 9.49 11.14
C PHE A 380 0.16 9.57 12.39
N PRO A 381 -0.34 9.20 13.59
CA PRO A 381 0.46 9.26 14.82
C PRO A 381 1.73 8.41 14.78
N ASP A 382 1.70 7.33 13.99
CA ASP A 382 2.83 6.42 13.82
C ASP A 382 4.03 7.09 13.14
N LEU A 383 3.84 8.25 12.48
CA LEU A 383 4.93 9.02 11.88
C LEU A 383 6.01 9.43 12.90
N LEU A 384 5.64 9.62 14.16
CA LEU A 384 6.54 10.15 15.20
C LEU A 384 6.80 9.18 16.37
N ARG A 385 5.97 8.16 16.54
CA ARG A 385 6.01 7.24 17.68
C ARG A 385 5.41 5.89 17.33
N GLY A 386 5.65 4.86 18.13
CA GLY A 386 4.93 3.59 18.01
C GLY A 386 3.43 3.74 18.30
N ASP A 387 2.58 3.13 17.48
CA ASP A 387 1.15 3.01 17.72
C ASP A 387 0.83 1.66 18.36
N ARG A 388 0.53 1.70 19.66
CA ARG A 388 0.20 0.51 20.46
C ARG A 388 -1.31 0.22 20.50
N LYS A 389 -2.12 0.87 19.66
CA LYS A 389 -3.56 0.62 19.62
C LYS A 389 -3.88 -0.70 18.92
N PHE A 390 -4.82 -1.44 19.51
CA PHE A 390 -5.46 -2.59 18.91
C PHE A 390 -6.99 -2.42 19.01
N PRO A 391 -7.74 -2.40 17.88
CA PRO A 391 -7.26 -2.53 16.51
C PRO A 391 -6.49 -1.30 16.00
N LEU A 392 -5.61 -1.48 15.01
CA LEU A 392 -4.99 -0.38 14.29
C LEU A 392 -6.05 0.31 13.41
N SER A 393 -6.05 1.64 13.37
CA SER A 393 -6.97 2.40 12.51
C SER A 393 -6.23 3.51 11.76
N ARG A 394 -6.28 3.45 10.44
CA ARG A 394 -5.71 4.39 9.48
C ARG A 394 -6.78 4.80 8.48
N ILE A 395 -7.66 5.68 8.94
CA ILE A 395 -8.79 6.19 8.17
C ILE A 395 -8.48 7.62 7.72
N ILE A 396 -8.44 7.84 6.40
CA ILE A 396 -8.33 9.19 5.82
C ILE A 396 -9.67 9.92 6.01
N PRO A 397 -9.72 11.18 6.46
CA PRO A 397 -10.99 11.89 6.59
C PRO A 397 -11.75 12.01 5.27
N ALA A 398 -13.07 11.96 5.35
CA ALA A 398 -13.94 12.03 4.20
C ALA A 398 -14.92 13.20 4.29
N CYS A 399 -15.39 13.66 3.12
CA CYS A 399 -16.56 14.51 2.98
C CYS A 399 -17.83 13.64 2.96
N ILE A 400 -17.76 12.50 2.26
CA ILE A 400 -18.80 11.46 2.19
C ILE A 400 -18.12 10.13 2.48
N ASP A 401 -18.65 9.37 3.42
CA ASP A 401 -18.23 8.01 3.73
C ASP A 401 -19.45 7.26 4.26
N GLU A 402 -20.09 6.50 3.39
CA GLU A 402 -21.30 5.74 3.70
C GLU A 402 -21.10 4.80 4.91
N LEU A 403 -19.90 4.24 5.11
CA LEU A 403 -19.66 3.28 6.18
C LEU A 403 -19.30 3.98 7.51
N ASN A 404 -18.41 4.97 7.47
CA ASN A 404 -17.91 5.61 8.70
C ASN A 404 -18.81 6.74 9.19
N SER A 405 -19.35 7.55 8.26
CA SER A 405 -20.14 8.74 8.56
C SER A 405 -21.64 8.54 8.30
N GLY A 406 -22.04 7.43 7.66
CA GLY A 406 -23.44 7.14 7.37
C GLY A 406 -24.08 8.08 6.35
N ASN A 407 -23.27 8.89 5.66
CA ASN A 407 -23.76 9.88 4.70
C ASN A 407 -23.51 9.44 3.26
N ARG A 408 -24.39 9.87 2.37
CA ARG A 408 -24.30 9.69 0.91
C ARG A 408 -24.80 10.95 0.21
N PHE A 409 -24.41 11.15 -1.04
CA PHE A 409 -24.90 12.28 -1.84
C PHE A 409 -25.59 11.78 -3.10
N MET A 410 -26.91 11.97 -3.16
CA MET A 410 -27.72 11.54 -4.31
C MET A 410 -27.39 12.39 -5.54
N LEU A 411 -27.07 11.72 -6.65
CA LEU A 411 -26.82 12.36 -7.95
C LEU A 411 -28.05 12.32 -8.83
N SER A 412 -28.77 11.20 -8.85
CA SER A 412 -29.99 11.01 -9.64
C SER A 412 -30.82 9.85 -9.10
N GLU A 413 -32.14 9.97 -9.21
CA GLU A 413 -33.14 8.95 -8.88
C GLU A 413 -33.93 8.75 -10.18
N ASN A 414 -34.02 7.52 -10.71
CA ASN A 414 -34.63 7.15 -12.01
C ASN A 414 -33.69 7.11 -13.22
N VAL A 415 -32.44 6.67 -13.01
CA VAL A 415 -31.47 6.47 -14.09
C VAL A 415 -31.80 5.22 -14.90
N LYS A 416 -32.01 5.39 -16.21
CA LYS A 416 -32.22 4.32 -17.18
C LYS A 416 -30.92 3.84 -17.79
N ASP A 417 -30.03 4.76 -18.15
CA ASP A 417 -28.78 4.45 -18.83
C ASP A 417 -27.63 5.32 -18.32
N VAL A 418 -26.40 4.82 -18.46
CA VAL A 418 -25.18 5.51 -18.05
C VAL A 418 -24.14 5.42 -19.15
N THR A 419 -23.57 6.57 -19.51
CA THR A 419 -22.41 6.63 -20.40
C THR A 419 -21.20 7.17 -19.67
N VAL A 420 -20.04 6.57 -19.95
CA VAL A 420 -18.73 7.00 -19.46
C VAL A 420 -17.91 7.43 -20.67
N LYS A 421 -17.31 8.62 -20.62
CA LYS A 421 -16.40 9.10 -21.66
C LYS A 421 -15.14 9.67 -21.03
N ARG A 422 -13.97 9.32 -21.57
CA ARG A 422 -12.69 9.91 -21.19
C ARG A 422 -12.21 10.88 -22.27
N ASP A 423 -11.81 12.08 -21.86
CA ASP A 423 -11.18 13.08 -22.73
C ASP A 423 -9.89 13.55 -22.03
N GLY A 424 -8.77 12.95 -22.44
CA GLY A 424 -7.48 13.11 -21.77
C GLY A 424 -7.54 12.68 -20.30
N GLU A 425 -7.30 13.63 -19.40
CA GLU A 425 -7.33 13.41 -17.94
C GLU A 425 -8.71 13.67 -17.33
N LYS A 426 -9.75 13.95 -18.12
CA LYS A 426 -11.12 14.17 -17.64
C LYS A 426 -11.98 12.94 -17.89
N VAL A 427 -12.86 12.64 -16.94
CA VAL A 427 -13.89 11.59 -17.08
C VAL A 427 -15.26 12.23 -16.94
N PHE A 428 -16.15 11.91 -17.87
CA PHE A 428 -17.54 12.36 -17.89
C PHE A 428 -18.44 11.16 -17.65
N LEU A 429 -19.24 11.22 -16.60
CA LEU A 429 -20.33 10.29 -16.33
C LEU A 429 -21.64 11.01 -16.66
N SER A 430 -22.42 10.48 -17.60
CA SER A 430 -23.74 11.02 -17.93
C SER A 430 -24.81 9.98 -17.61
N PHE A 431 -25.72 10.37 -16.72
CA PHE A 431 -26.84 9.57 -16.25
C PHE A 431 -28.11 10.06 -16.95
N TYR A 432 -28.73 9.20 -17.75
CA TYR A 432 -29.95 9.53 -18.50
C TYR A 432 -31.17 9.04 -17.72
N GLU A 433 -32.05 9.98 -17.36
CA GLU A 433 -33.26 9.69 -16.59
C GLU A 433 -34.42 9.29 -17.49
N GLU A 434 -35.39 8.56 -16.93
CA GLU A 434 -36.58 8.11 -17.68
C GLU A 434 -37.41 9.25 -18.27
N LEU A 435 -37.41 10.42 -17.61
CA LEU A 435 -38.15 11.61 -18.03
C LEU A 435 -37.41 12.46 -19.09
N GLY A 436 -36.24 12.02 -19.54
CA GLY A 436 -35.44 12.69 -20.58
C GLY A 436 -34.40 13.68 -20.06
N ASP A 437 -34.36 13.94 -18.76
CA ASP A 437 -33.30 14.73 -18.12
C ASP A 437 -31.97 13.98 -18.11
N THR A 438 -30.86 14.72 -18.04
CA THR A 438 -29.52 14.15 -17.97
C THR A 438 -28.71 14.85 -16.89
N VAL A 439 -28.17 14.05 -15.96
CA VAL A 439 -27.21 14.54 -14.96
C VAL A 439 -25.81 14.20 -15.43
N THR A 440 -24.95 15.20 -15.57
CA THR A 440 -23.55 15.02 -15.97
C THR A 440 -22.62 15.34 -14.82
N VAL A 441 -21.73 14.39 -14.50
CA VAL A 441 -20.62 14.57 -13.56
C VAL A 441 -19.31 14.57 -14.34
N GLU A 442 -18.58 15.68 -14.27
CA GLU A 442 -17.24 15.84 -14.84
C GLU A 442 -16.21 15.71 -13.71
N LEU A 443 -15.33 14.72 -13.84
CA LEU A 443 -14.24 14.41 -12.92
C LEU A 443 -12.92 14.85 -13.56
N GLY A 444 -12.31 15.89 -12.98
CA GLY A 444 -10.99 16.37 -13.38
C GLY A 444 -9.93 16.02 -12.34
N THR A 445 -8.65 16.26 -12.65
CA THR A 445 -7.54 15.89 -11.74
C THR A 445 -7.53 16.63 -10.40
N ASN A 446 -8.20 17.79 -10.30
CA ASN A 446 -8.26 18.61 -9.09
C ASN A 446 -9.64 19.29 -8.88
N TYR A 447 -10.68 18.81 -9.54
CA TYR A 447 -12.03 19.32 -9.39
C TYR A 447 -13.07 18.27 -9.74
N ILE A 448 -14.28 18.48 -9.21
CA ILE A 448 -15.48 17.76 -9.61
C ILE A 448 -16.49 18.83 -10.05
N LYS A 449 -17.22 18.59 -11.13
CA LYS A 449 -18.39 19.40 -11.50
C LYS A 449 -19.61 18.51 -11.70
N MET A 450 -20.76 19.06 -11.36
CA MET A 450 -22.07 18.47 -11.60
C MET A 450 -22.93 19.50 -12.34
N ASN A 451 -23.45 19.15 -13.52
CA ASN A 451 -24.25 20.06 -14.37
C ASN A 451 -23.60 21.46 -14.52
N ASN A 452 -22.29 21.48 -14.82
CA ASN A 452 -21.43 22.66 -14.91
C ASN A 452 -21.19 23.47 -13.62
N ARG A 453 -21.74 23.07 -12.46
CA ARG A 453 -21.43 23.66 -11.16
C ARG A 453 -20.29 22.91 -10.50
N ARG A 454 -19.28 23.64 -10.01
CA ARG A 454 -18.11 23.04 -9.35
C ARG A 454 -18.47 22.60 -7.94
N ILE A 455 -18.32 21.32 -7.65
CA ILE A 455 -18.30 20.82 -6.28
C ILE A 455 -16.96 21.24 -5.69
N SER A 456 -16.98 22.28 -4.86
CA SER A 456 -15.77 22.81 -4.25
C SER A 456 -15.40 21.94 -3.04
N LEU A 457 -14.37 21.11 -3.22
CA LEU A 457 -13.64 20.51 -2.11
C LEU A 457 -12.79 21.62 -1.50
N ILE A 458 -13.27 22.29 -0.46
CA ILE A 458 -12.50 23.36 0.21
C ILE A 458 -11.54 22.68 1.19
N PRO A 459 -10.23 22.58 0.87
CA PRO A 459 -9.29 22.39 1.95
C PRO A 459 -9.29 23.71 2.72
N ARG A 460 -9.26 23.68 4.05
CA ARG A 460 -8.77 24.85 4.80
C ARG A 460 -7.24 24.72 4.82
N PRO A 461 -6.49 25.33 3.89
CA PRO A 461 -5.03 25.35 4.00
C PRO A 461 -4.68 26.08 5.29
N SER A 462 -3.91 25.43 6.15
CA SER A 462 -3.21 26.16 7.20
C SER A 462 -1.79 26.39 6.72
N LEU A 463 -1.29 27.63 6.83
CA LEU A 463 0.12 27.99 6.63
C LEU A 463 1.09 27.06 7.40
N LYS A 464 0.59 26.31 8.40
CA LYS A 464 1.36 25.33 9.17
C LYS A 464 1.79 24.10 8.35
N ASN A 465 1.10 23.71 7.28
CA ASN A 465 1.39 22.44 6.60
C ASN A 465 2.76 22.45 5.90
N SER A 466 3.13 23.54 5.22
CA SER A 466 4.45 23.66 4.58
C SER A 466 5.59 23.72 5.62
N VAL A 467 5.35 24.37 6.76
CA VAL A 467 6.31 24.41 7.88
C VAL A 467 6.45 23.03 8.52
N VAL A 468 5.34 22.30 8.74
CA VAL A 468 5.36 20.93 9.26
C VAL A 468 6.07 19.99 8.28
N ARG A 469 5.81 20.09 6.97
CA ARG A 469 6.54 19.35 5.93
C ARG A 469 8.04 19.62 6.02
N PHE A 470 8.45 20.88 6.09
CA PHE A 470 9.86 21.26 6.20
C PHE A 470 10.51 20.75 7.49
N LEU A 471 9.90 21.01 8.65
CA LEU A 471 10.39 20.55 9.95
C LEU A 471 10.46 19.03 10.03
N TYR A 472 9.50 18.33 9.42
CA TYR A 472 9.52 16.88 9.36
C TYR A 472 10.61 16.36 8.43
N LYS A 473 10.82 16.95 7.25
CA LYS A 473 11.98 16.61 6.41
C LYS A 473 13.30 16.79 7.15
N VAL A 474 13.45 17.89 7.88
CA VAL A 474 14.62 18.12 8.76
C VAL A 474 14.72 17.06 9.85
N TYR A 475 13.61 16.71 10.50
CA TYR A 475 13.55 15.65 11.52
C TYR A 475 13.98 14.29 10.96
N ILE A 476 13.46 13.91 9.79
CA ILE A 476 13.81 12.65 9.12
C ILE A 476 15.27 12.65 8.72
N GLN A 477 15.75 13.70 8.07
CA GLN A 477 17.16 13.85 7.72
C GLN A 477 18.07 13.78 8.95
N ALA A 478 17.67 14.38 10.07
CA ALA A 478 18.41 14.28 11.33
C ALA A 478 18.40 12.84 11.88
N LYS A 479 17.24 12.15 11.84
CA LYS A 479 17.12 10.76 12.27
C LYS A 479 17.83 9.78 11.33
N LEU A 480 17.97 10.09 10.04
CA LEU A 480 18.74 9.31 9.08
C LEU A 480 20.25 9.48 9.28
N ARG A 481 20.71 10.71 9.54
CA ARG A 481 22.13 11.03 9.75
C ARG A 481 22.67 10.52 11.09
N ASN A 482 21.82 10.39 12.10
CA ASN A 482 22.20 9.83 13.39
C ASN A 482 21.74 8.37 13.48
N PRO A 483 22.62 7.38 13.24
CA PRO A 483 22.35 6.00 13.63
C PRO A 483 22.36 5.98 15.16
N GLU A 484 21.19 6.11 15.79
CA GLU A 484 21.11 5.94 17.23
C GLU A 484 21.53 4.51 17.55
N GLN A 485 22.71 4.41 18.17
CA GLN A 485 23.22 3.20 18.76
C GLN A 485 22.33 2.79 19.93
N PHE A 486 22.47 1.52 20.34
CA PHE A 486 21.93 1.02 21.60
C PHE A 486 21.99 2.09 22.71
N GLN A 487 20.83 2.50 23.22
CA GLN A 487 20.76 3.48 24.31
C GLN A 487 20.81 2.74 25.64
N ALA A 488 21.94 2.86 26.34
CA ALA A 488 22.03 2.48 27.74
C ALA A 488 20.95 3.22 28.56
N GLY A 489 20.33 2.53 29.50
CA GLY A 489 19.22 3.12 30.26
C GLY A 489 18.94 2.40 31.56
N LEU A 490 18.33 3.12 32.50
CA LEU A 490 17.89 2.56 33.76
C LEU A 490 16.78 1.53 33.53
N ARG A 491 16.92 0.38 34.18
CA ARG A 491 16.02 -0.77 34.12
C ARG A 491 15.74 -1.28 35.52
N PHE A 492 14.51 -1.73 35.74
CA PHE A 492 14.16 -2.41 36.99
C PHE A 492 13.07 -3.46 36.81
N THR A 493 13.13 -4.52 37.61
CA THR A 493 12.12 -5.58 37.65
C THR A 493 12.11 -6.30 38.99
N THR A 494 11.10 -7.14 39.22
CA THR A 494 11.07 -8.11 40.31
C THR A 494 10.82 -9.50 39.73
N LEU A 495 11.76 -10.43 39.95
CA LEU A 495 11.71 -11.83 39.49
C LEU A 495 11.86 -12.75 40.70
N HIS A 496 10.92 -13.66 40.96
CA HIS A 496 11.00 -14.64 42.06
C HIS A 496 11.43 -14.02 43.43
N ASP A 497 10.77 -12.93 43.84
CA ASP A 497 11.08 -12.14 45.06
C ASP A 497 12.48 -11.48 45.10
N GLN A 498 13.17 -11.42 43.96
CA GLN A 498 14.41 -10.68 43.77
C GLN A 498 14.13 -9.43 42.93
N THR A 499 14.29 -8.25 43.53
CA THR A 499 14.21 -6.98 42.80
C THR A 499 15.58 -6.62 42.28
N ILE A 500 15.65 -6.32 40.98
CA ILE A 500 16.89 -5.99 40.28
C ILE A 500 16.73 -4.60 39.66
N PHE A 501 17.69 -3.72 39.90
CA PHE A 501 17.72 -2.34 39.41
C PHE A 501 19.12 -2.02 38.89
N GLY A 502 19.24 -1.48 37.69
CA GLY A 502 20.56 -1.17 37.14
C GLY A 502 20.53 -0.39 35.84
N VAL A 503 21.72 -0.17 35.29
CA VAL A 503 21.91 0.39 33.96
C VAL A 503 22.15 -0.76 32.98
N MET A 504 21.36 -0.78 31.92
CA MET A 504 21.56 -1.69 30.79
C MET A 504 22.81 -1.24 30.04
N ALA A 505 23.94 -1.92 30.24
CA ALA A 505 25.22 -1.54 29.66
C ALA A 505 25.40 -2.14 28.25
N GLU A 506 24.87 -3.34 28.05
CA GLU A 506 24.82 -4.04 26.76
C GLU A 506 23.44 -4.70 26.59
N PRO A 507 23.07 -5.18 25.39
CA PRO A 507 21.74 -5.73 25.13
C PRO A 507 21.31 -6.86 26.06
N GLU A 508 22.26 -7.66 26.57
CA GLU A 508 21.99 -8.79 27.46
C GLU A 508 22.55 -8.57 28.87
N THR A 509 23.13 -7.40 29.12
CA THR A 509 23.94 -7.13 30.31
C THR A 509 23.39 -5.96 31.09
N LEU A 510 23.04 -6.21 32.35
CA LEU A 510 22.62 -5.20 33.31
C LEU A 510 23.68 -5.07 34.41
N VAL A 511 24.23 -3.87 34.59
CA VAL A 511 25.12 -3.57 35.72
C VAL A 511 24.29 -2.86 36.78
N GLY A 512 24.19 -3.44 37.97
CA GLY A 512 23.31 -2.87 38.98
C GLY A 512 23.24 -3.65 40.28
N PHE A 513 22.16 -3.42 41.01
CA PHE A 513 21.89 -3.95 42.34
C PHE A 513 20.76 -4.97 42.32
N SER A 514 20.79 -5.88 43.29
CA SER A 514 19.78 -6.90 43.52
C SER A 514 19.46 -7.02 45.00
N THR A 515 18.21 -7.33 45.36
CA THR A 515 17.81 -7.58 46.76
C THR A 515 18.25 -8.93 47.30
N ARG A 516 18.82 -9.80 46.46
CA ARG A 516 19.46 -11.08 46.85
C ARG A 516 20.87 -11.17 46.29
N PHE A 517 21.73 -11.97 46.94
CA PHE A 517 23.11 -12.17 46.51
C PHE A 517 23.18 -12.72 45.06
N PRO A 518 24.04 -12.18 44.18
CA PRO A 518 24.95 -11.06 44.42
C PRO A 518 24.21 -9.71 44.47
N PHE A 519 24.41 -8.93 45.54
CA PHE A 519 23.70 -7.66 45.79
C PHE A 519 24.08 -6.54 44.83
N LEU A 520 25.26 -6.64 44.21
CA LEU A 520 25.78 -5.75 43.19
C LEU A 520 26.56 -6.61 42.20
N GLY A 521 26.41 -6.36 40.91
CA GLY A 521 27.18 -7.07 39.91
C GLY A 521 26.71 -6.86 38.48
N VAL A 522 27.21 -7.74 37.61
CA VAL A 522 26.87 -7.82 36.20
C VAL A 522 25.90 -8.98 36.02
N PHE A 523 24.64 -8.68 35.73
CA PHE A 523 23.59 -9.67 35.50
C PHE A 523 23.40 -9.87 34.00
N HIS A 524 23.35 -11.13 33.60
CA HIS A 524 23.10 -11.51 32.20
C HIS A 524 21.70 -12.08 32.08
N PHE A 525 20.96 -11.57 31.11
CA PHE A 525 19.62 -12.04 30.79
C PHE A 525 19.49 -12.17 29.27
N PRO A 526 18.71 -13.13 28.75
CA PRO A 526 18.32 -13.10 27.35
C PRO A 526 17.76 -11.72 27.01
N PHE A 527 18.14 -11.16 25.86
CA PHE A 527 17.78 -9.79 25.47
C PHE A 527 16.28 -9.49 25.70
N GLN A 528 15.39 -10.39 25.27
CA GLN A 528 13.95 -10.21 25.43
C GLN A 528 13.48 -10.16 26.89
N VAL A 529 14.19 -10.80 27.81
CA VAL A 529 13.90 -10.73 29.24
C VAL A 529 14.32 -9.36 29.79
N LEU A 530 15.53 -8.90 29.50
CA LEU A 530 16.05 -7.62 29.97
C LEU A 530 15.29 -6.42 29.40
N ALA A 531 14.94 -6.51 28.11
CA ALA A 531 14.19 -5.49 27.39
C ALA A 531 12.79 -5.22 27.99
N ARG A 532 12.22 -6.21 28.69
CA ARG A 532 10.91 -6.10 29.37
C ARG A 532 11.00 -5.46 30.75
N PHE A 533 12.20 -5.16 31.26
CA PHE A 533 12.33 -4.48 32.54
C PHE A 533 11.75 -3.07 32.40
N LYS A 534 11.13 -2.58 33.48
CA LYS A 534 10.53 -1.25 33.50
C LYS A 534 11.60 -0.18 33.26
N THR A 535 11.23 0.86 32.51
CA THR A 535 12.12 1.95 32.09
C THR A 535 11.51 3.29 32.50
N LEU A 536 12.35 4.32 32.70
CA LEU A 536 11.88 5.70 32.83
C LEU A 536 11.63 6.28 31.43
N PRO A 537 10.52 6.99 31.18
CA PRO A 537 10.22 7.50 29.84
C PRO A 537 11.21 8.59 29.42
N SER A 538 11.91 8.38 28.30
CA SER A 538 12.59 9.46 27.57
C SER A 538 11.66 9.97 26.47
N VAL A 539 11.19 11.22 26.58
CA VAL A 539 10.48 11.87 25.47
C VAL A 539 11.50 12.71 24.70
N SER A 540 11.67 12.43 23.41
CA SER A 540 12.50 13.27 22.54
C SER A 540 11.91 14.69 22.48
N PRO A 541 12.66 15.75 22.86
CA PRO A 541 12.14 17.13 22.86
C PRO A 541 11.62 17.58 21.50
N THR A 542 12.25 17.12 20.40
CA THR A 542 11.85 17.46 19.03
C THR A 542 10.55 16.79 18.61
N ALA A 543 10.33 15.52 18.95
CA ALA A 543 9.06 14.83 18.71
C ALA A 543 7.91 15.49 19.50
N PHE A 544 8.19 15.93 20.73
CA PHE A 544 7.23 16.68 21.54
C PHE A 544 6.83 18.00 20.87
N VAL A 545 7.80 18.81 20.42
CA VAL A 545 7.52 20.07 19.71
C VAL A 545 6.73 19.81 18.42
N LEU A 546 7.14 18.85 17.59
CA LEU A 546 6.46 18.55 16.32
C LEU A 546 4.99 18.13 16.56
N SER A 547 4.73 17.35 17.60
CA SER A 547 3.38 16.91 17.97
C SER A 547 2.42 18.06 18.29
N LYS A 548 2.93 19.21 18.74
CA LYS A 548 2.13 20.42 19.02
C LYS A 548 1.76 21.21 17.75
N PHE A 549 2.47 20.97 16.64
CA PHE A 549 2.22 21.63 15.35
C PHE A 549 1.36 20.79 14.40
N ILE A 550 1.17 19.50 14.67
CA ILE A 550 0.21 18.66 13.94
C ILE A 550 -1.21 19.09 14.34
N ASN A 551 -1.76 20.04 13.59
CA ASN A 551 -3.17 20.37 13.64
C ASN A 551 -3.93 19.36 12.77
N TRP A 552 -4.92 18.69 13.36
CA TRP A 552 -5.87 17.88 12.62
C TRP A 552 -6.79 18.81 11.82
N PRO A 553 -6.83 18.75 10.48
CA PRO A 553 -7.71 19.60 9.70
C PRO A 553 -9.18 19.28 10.00
N ASP A 554 -10.02 20.31 9.92
CA ASP A 554 -11.47 20.20 10.00
C ASP A 554 -12.01 19.20 8.96
N PRO A 555 -13.14 18.53 9.23
CA PRO A 555 -13.79 17.65 8.26
C PRO A 555 -14.04 18.40 6.95
N CYS A 556 -13.82 17.69 5.83
CA CYS A 556 -14.11 18.21 4.51
C CYS A 556 -15.59 18.63 4.44
N THR A 557 -15.86 19.81 3.88
CA THR A 557 -17.22 20.31 3.65
C THR A 557 -17.47 20.42 2.16
N ILE A 558 -18.68 20.03 1.74
CA ILE A 558 -19.14 20.15 0.36
C ILE A 558 -19.92 21.46 0.25
N GLN A 559 -19.54 22.32 -0.70
CA GLN A 559 -20.35 23.45 -1.14
C GLN A 559 -20.78 23.19 -2.59
N ILE A 560 -22.08 23.32 -2.86
CA ILE A 560 -22.74 23.03 -4.15
C ILE A 560 -23.21 24.32 -4.79
#